data_AF-A0A965PN97-F1
#
_entry.id   AF-A0A965PN97-F1
#
_cell.length_a   1.000
_cell.length_b   1.000
_cell.length_c   1.000
_cell.angle_alpha   90.00
_cell.angle_beta   90.00
_cell.angle_gamma   90.00
#
_symmetry.space_group_name_H-M   'P 1'
#
loop_
_entity.id
_entity.type
_entity.pdbx_description
1 polymer ?
#
loop_
_entity_poly.entity_id
_entity_poly.type
_entity_poly.pdbx_seq_one_letter_code
_entity_poly.pdbx_strand_id
1 'polypeptide(L)'
;MAEGFLLGPNLLSQIRRTIDRVDGEPIGSGFRRTQVILEGEGPRSAKVFRICTFTGSWAINATKTVNFKYVPGATNTVNVLNQYCGLNPGTVATDISIAKEGTSWFLVQPNLTQQPGYSASGTQVLTIQNGILRWIGTTAC
;
A
#
# COMPACT_ATOMS: atom_id res chain seq x y z
N MET A 1 59.31 39.91 -18.77
CA MET A 1 58.07 39.15 -18.98
C MET A 1 58.00 38.07 -17.92
N ALA A 2 57.01 38.11 -17.05
CA ALA A 2 56.71 37.02 -16.11
C ALA A 2 55.18 36.95 -15.99
N GLU A 3 54.59 35.98 -16.68
CA GLU A 3 53.19 35.60 -16.50
C GLU A 3 53.07 34.82 -15.18
N GLY A 4 52.81 35.56 -14.10
CA GLY A 4 52.45 34.98 -12.81
C GLY A 4 50.95 34.73 -12.78
N PHE A 5 50.56 33.45 -12.85
CA PHE A 5 49.18 32.97 -12.78
C PHE A 5 48.33 33.67 -11.71
N LEU A 6 47.14 34.10 -12.12
CA LEU A 6 46.07 34.73 -11.34
C LEU A 6 45.48 33.77 -10.27
N LEU A 7 46.25 33.43 -9.25
CA LEU A 7 45.73 32.76 -8.06
C LEU A 7 45.60 33.81 -6.97
N GLY A 8 44.37 34.32 -6.80
CA GLY A 8 44.08 35.40 -5.86
C GLY A 8 44.55 35.06 -4.43
N PRO A 9 44.91 36.08 -3.63
CA PRO A 9 45.25 35.86 -2.23
C PRO A 9 44.06 35.16 -1.58
N ASN A 10 44.35 34.10 -0.81
CA ASN A 10 43.39 33.22 -0.11
C ASN A 10 42.94 31.93 -0.82
N LEU A 11 43.45 31.58 -2.01
CA LEU A 11 43.11 30.29 -2.65
C LEU A 11 43.38 29.09 -1.73
N LEU A 12 44.55 29.08 -1.07
CA LEU A 12 44.93 27.98 -0.16
C LEU A 12 43.96 27.87 1.04
N SER A 13 43.45 29.01 1.51
CA SER A 13 42.47 29.08 2.59
C SER A 13 41.08 28.60 2.12
N GLN A 14 40.69 28.96 0.90
CA GLN A 14 39.45 28.50 0.28
C GLN A 14 39.45 26.99 0.00
N ILE A 15 40.59 26.45 -0.44
CA ILE A 15 40.75 25.00 -0.67
C ILE A 15 40.61 24.25 0.66
N ARG A 16 41.32 24.69 1.72
CA ARG A 16 41.22 24.05 3.04
C ARG A 16 39.80 24.11 3.61
N ARG A 17 39.15 25.27 3.52
CA ARG A 17 37.75 25.44 3.96
C ARG A 17 36.79 24.53 3.18
N THR A 18 37.04 24.30 1.89
CA THR A 18 36.22 23.39 1.08
C THR A 18 36.42 21.94 1.49
N ILE A 19 37.66 21.52 1.75
CA ILE A 19 37.99 20.16 2.21
C ILE A 19 37.35 19.89 3.57
N ASP A 20 37.51 20.80 4.54
CA ASP A 20 36.91 20.65 5.88
C ASP A 20 35.38 20.56 5.82
N ARG A 21 34.75 21.24 4.85
CA ARG A 21 33.30 21.15 4.62
C ARG A 21 32.90 19.78 4.07
N VAL A 22 33.69 19.22 3.16
CA VAL A 22 33.41 17.90 2.56
C VAL A 22 33.64 16.77 3.57
N ASP A 23 34.69 16.86 4.39
CA ASP A 23 35.00 15.85 5.42
C ASP A 23 34.08 15.94 6.65
N GLY A 24 33.49 17.11 6.90
CA GLY A 24 32.52 17.36 7.96
C GLY A 24 31.07 17.00 7.61
N GLU A 25 30.76 16.71 6.34
CA GLU A 25 29.45 16.20 5.98
C GLU A 25 29.35 14.74 6.44
N PRO A 26 28.41 14.40 7.34
CA PRO A 26 28.19 13.00 7.68
C PRO A 26 27.82 12.27 6.40
N ILE A 27 28.66 11.34 5.96
CA ILE A 27 28.31 10.34 4.95
C ILE A 27 27.19 9.52 5.59
N GLY A 28 25.97 10.02 5.43
CA GLY A 28 24.78 9.46 6.02
C GLY A 28 24.67 8.02 5.57
N SER A 29 24.98 7.11 6.49
CA SER A 29 24.69 5.69 6.45
C SER A 29 23.18 5.51 6.35
N GLY A 30 22.68 5.65 5.12
CA GLY A 30 21.31 5.41 4.76
C GLY A 30 21.26 5.47 3.24
N PHE A 31 20.86 4.36 2.61
CA PHE A 31 20.61 4.32 1.18
C PHE A 31 19.65 5.46 0.78
N ARG A 32 20.20 6.61 0.36
CA ARG A 32 19.44 7.55 -0.46
C ARG A 32 19.42 6.94 -1.85
N ARG A 33 18.34 6.22 -2.15
CA ARG A 33 17.99 5.89 -3.53
C ARG A 33 17.73 7.20 -4.25
N THR A 34 18.76 7.77 -4.88
CA THR A 34 18.56 8.77 -5.92
C THR A 34 17.93 8.03 -7.08
N GLN A 35 16.62 8.19 -7.23
CA GLN A 35 15.91 7.62 -8.37
C GLN A 35 16.41 8.34 -9.61
N VAL A 36 17.27 7.67 -10.39
CA VAL A 36 17.66 8.14 -11.72
C VAL A 36 16.43 7.93 -12.60
N ILE A 37 15.73 9.03 -12.91
CA ILE A 37 14.67 9.03 -13.92
C ILE A 37 15.41 9.01 -15.25
N LEU A 38 15.47 7.84 -15.89
CA LEU A 38 15.85 7.74 -17.29
C LEU A 38 14.74 8.41 -18.10
N GLU A 39 15.08 9.47 -18.82
CA GLU A 39 14.14 10.26 -19.64
C GLU A 39 13.43 9.32 -20.63
N GLY A 40 12.18 8.96 -20.31
CA GLY A 40 11.38 8.03 -21.10
C GLY A 40 10.39 7.20 -20.29
N GLU A 41 10.66 6.97 -19.00
CA GLU A 41 9.70 6.34 -18.09
C GLU A 41 9.37 7.31 -16.95
N GLY A 42 8.23 7.99 -17.04
CA GLY A 42 7.63 8.64 -15.87
C GLY A 42 7.53 7.62 -14.73
N PRO A 43 7.63 8.04 -13.45
CA PRO A 43 7.62 7.11 -12.32
C PRO A 43 6.36 6.24 -12.41
N ARG A 44 6.53 4.98 -12.81
CA ARG A 44 5.42 4.02 -12.86
C ARG A 44 4.86 3.97 -11.43
N SER A 45 3.61 4.41 -11.27
CA SER A 45 2.93 4.30 -9.98
C SER A 45 2.95 2.83 -9.60
N ALA A 46 3.74 2.51 -8.55
CA ALA A 46 3.90 1.13 -8.12
C ALA A 46 2.49 0.58 -7.83
N LYS A 47 2.10 -0.49 -8.52
CA LYS A 47 0.85 -1.18 -8.22
C LYS A 47 0.99 -1.79 -6.84
N VAL A 48 0.19 -1.33 -5.89
CA VAL A 48 0.28 -1.76 -4.48
C VAL A 48 -0.87 -2.71 -4.17
N PHE A 49 -0.52 -3.89 -3.63
CA PHE A 49 -1.45 -4.85 -3.07
C PHE A 49 -1.30 -4.89 -1.55
N ARG A 50 -2.42 -4.94 -0.81
CA ARG A 50 -2.42 -5.03 0.66
C ARG A 50 -3.52 -5.96 1.15
N ILE A 51 -3.31 -6.49 2.35
CA ILE A 51 -4.32 -7.25 3.10
C ILE A 51 -4.84 -6.36 4.23
N CYS A 52 -6.15 -6.27 4.33
CA CYS A 52 -6.86 -5.50 5.33
C CYS A 52 -7.88 -6.36 6.06
N THR A 53 -8.39 -5.85 7.17
CA THR A 53 -9.51 -6.41 7.92
C THR A 53 -10.64 -5.41 7.98
N PHE A 54 -11.88 -5.93 7.94
CA PHE A 54 -13.08 -5.14 8.15
C PHE A 54 -14.13 -5.95 8.92
N THR A 55 -15.08 -5.23 9.53
CA THR A 55 -16.27 -5.80 10.19
C THR A 55 -17.53 -5.11 9.66
N GLY A 56 -18.68 -5.76 9.82
CA GLY A 56 -20.01 -5.26 9.44
C GLY A 56 -20.31 -5.36 7.94
N SER A 57 -21.49 -4.86 7.55
CA SER A 57 -21.96 -4.91 6.16
C SER A 57 -21.21 -3.95 5.23
N TRP A 58 -20.99 -4.37 3.99
CA TRP A 58 -20.37 -3.59 2.93
C TRP A 58 -21.09 -3.87 1.61
N ALA A 59 -21.92 -2.93 1.18
CA ALA A 59 -22.66 -3.02 -0.08
C ALA A 59 -21.73 -2.87 -1.31
N ILE A 60 -22.22 -3.36 -2.45
CA ILE A 60 -21.60 -3.07 -3.75
C ILE A 60 -21.70 -1.57 -4.05
N ASN A 61 -20.71 -1.04 -4.75
CA ASN A 61 -20.53 0.37 -5.09
C ASN A 61 -20.45 1.34 -3.89
N ALA A 62 -20.13 0.82 -2.70
CA ALA A 62 -19.95 1.61 -1.51
C ALA A 62 -18.47 1.68 -1.09
N THR A 63 -18.07 2.82 -0.55
CA THR A 63 -16.76 3.00 0.06
C THR A 63 -16.82 2.64 1.54
N LYS A 64 -15.79 1.94 2.04
CA LYS A 64 -15.66 1.60 3.46
C LYS A 64 -14.23 1.80 3.95
N THR A 65 -14.10 2.25 5.20
CA THR A 65 -12.81 2.32 5.88
C THR A 65 -12.45 0.94 6.42
N VAL A 66 -11.26 0.45 6.05
CA VAL A 66 -10.74 -0.85 6.45
C VAL A 66 -9.36 -0.68 7.08
N ASN A 67 -8.96 -1.64 7.91
CA ASN A 67 -7.70 -1.57 8.65
C ASN A 67 -6.64 -2.45 7.98
N PHE A 68 -5.44 -1.96 7.75
CA PHE A 68 -4.30 -2.77 7.30
C PHE A 68 -3.95 -3.82 8.36
N LYS A 69 -3.83 -5.08 7.95
CA LYS A 69 -3.58 -6.20 8.87
C LYS A 69 -2.14 -6.23 9.39
N TYR A 70 -1.18 -5.89 8.54
CA TYR A 70 0.26 -6.08 8.79
C TYR A 70 1.03 -4.75 8.87
N VAL A 71 0.34 -3.64 9.16
CA VAL A 71 0.95 -2.33 9.32
C VAL A 71 0.73 -1.87 10.77
N PRO A 72 1.78 -1.81 11.61
CA PRO A 72 1.69 -1.21 12.94
C PRO A 72 1.81 0.32 12.84
N GLY A 73 1.04 1.08 13.64
CA GLY A 73 1.08 2.55 13.65
C GLY A 73 -0.26 3.24 13.91
N ALA A 74 -0.27 4.58 13.86
CA ALA A 74 -1.46 5.41 14.11
C ALA A 74 -2.39 5.58 12.88
N THR A 75 -1.89 5.34 11.67
CA THR A 75 -2.66 5.49 10.42
C THR A 75 -2.72 4.15 9.68
N ASN A 76 -3.42 3.19 10.28
CA ASN A 76 -3.55 1.85 9.71
C ASN A 76 -4.85 1.69 8.94
N THR A 77 -5.51 2.78 8.54
CA THR A 77 -6.81 2.71 7.89
C THR A 77 -6.75 3.25 6.47
N VAL A 78 -7.65 2.75 5.62
CA VAL A 78 -7.78 3.20 4.23
C VAL A 78 -9.22 3.09 3.77
N ASN A 79 -9.66 4.05 2.96
CA ASN A 79 -10.96 4.01 2.32
C ASN A 79 -10.85 3.21 1.02
N VAL A 80 -11.71 2.20 0.89
CA VAL A 80 -11.68 1.26 -0.22
C VAL A 80 -13.07 1.24 -0.86
N LEU A 81 -13.12 1.26 -2.18
CA LEU A 81 -14.34 1.06 -2.95
C LEU A 81 -14.55 -0.43 -3.23
N ASN A 82 -15.76 -0.91 -2.98
CA ASN A 82 -16.18 -2.25 -3.36
C ASN A 82 -17.00 -2.18 -4.65
N GLN A 83 -16.52 -2.78 -5.73
CA GLN A 83 -17.21 -2.77 -7.03
C GLN A 83 -17.85 -4.11 -7.40
N TYR A 84 -17.60 -5.17 -6.62
CA TYR A 84 -17.81 -6.54 -7.09
C TYR A 84 -18.92 -7.27 -6.37
N CYS A 85 -19.02 -7.17 -5.04
CA CYS A 85 -19.94 -8.03 -4.30
C CYS A 85 -20.35 -7.45 -2.95
N GLY A 86 -21.60 -7.61 -2.54
CA GLY A 86 -21.97 -7.28 -1.16
C GLY A 86 -21.37 -8.28 -0.17
N LEU A 87 -20.86 -7.79 0.96
CA LEU A 87 -20.24 -8.60 2.01
C LEU A 87 -20.85 -8.26 3.35
N ASN A 88 -21.08 -9.25 4.21
CA ASN A 88 -21.52 -9.00 5.58
C ASN A 88 -21.06 -10.09 6.54
N PRO A 89 -19.80 -10.05 6.99
CA PRO A 89 -19.31 -10.95 8.03
C PRO A 89 -19.85 -10.67 9.44
N GLY A 90 -20.76 -9.69 9.60
CA GLY A 90 -21.30 -9.32 10.91
C GLY A 90 -20.22 -8.72 11.82
N THR A 91 -20.11 -9.22 13.05
CA THR A 91 -19.13 -8.73 14.03
C THR A 91 -17.74 -9.34 13.88
N VAL A 92 -17.59 -10.37 13.03
CA VAL A 92 -16.31 -11.06 12.84
C VAL A 92 -15.42 -10.27 11.90
N ALA A 93 -14.18 -10.01 12.32
CA ALA A 93 -13.18 -9.38 11.47
C ALA A 93 -12.83 -10.32 10.31
N THR A 94 -13.06 -9.85 9.09
CA THR A 94 -12.80 -10.60 7.87
C THR A 94 -11.65 -10.00 7.10
N ASP A 95 -10.75 -10.86 6.67
CA ASP A 95 -9.62 -10.52 5.82
C ASP A 95 -10.10 -10.23 4.39
N ILE A 96 -9.57 -9.17 3.83
CA ILE A 96 -9.79 -8.76 2.44
C ILE A 96 -8.47 -8.41 1.80
N SER A 97 -8.42 -8.60 0.50
CA SER A 97 -7.33 -8.11 -0.34
C SER A 97 -7.78 -6.86 -1.08
N ILE A 98 -6.90 -5.87 -1.12
CA ILE A 98 -7.15 -4.60 -1.79
C ILE A 98 -5.98 -4.24 -2.69
N ALA A 99 -6.29 -3.57 -3.80
CA ALA A 99 -5.31 -3.06 -4.74
C ALA A 99 -5.47 -1.56 -4.90
N LYS A 100 -4.34 -0.88 -5.13
CA LYS A 100 -4.29 0.55 -5.40
C LYS A 100 -4.18 0.80 -6.91
N GLU A 101 -5.06 1.64 -7.43
CA GLU A 101 -4.96 2.20 -8.77
C GLU A 101 -5.03 3.73 -8.68
N GLY A 102 -3.98 4.41 -9.15
CA GLY A 102 -3.83 5.84 -8.96
C GLY A 102 -3.77 6.19 -7.47
N THR A 103 -4.72 6.99 -7.00
CA THR A 103 -4.90 7.37 -5.59
C THR A 103 -5.98 6.57 -4.88
N SER A 104 -6.75 5.76 -5.61
CA SER A 104 -7.92 5.04 -5.12
C SER A 104 -7.58 3.60 -4.77
N TRP A 105 -8.28 3.05 -3.78
CA TRP A 105 -8.18 1.65 -3.38
C TRP A 105 -9.46 0.90 -3.70
N PHE A 106 -9.30 -0.32 -4.18
CA PHE A 106 -10.39 -1.18 -4.63
C PHE A 106 -10.30 -2.53 -3.93
N LEU A 107 -11.46 -3.06 -3.54
CA LEU A 107 -11.58 -4.43 -3.08
C LEU A 107 -11.25 -5.37 -4.25
N VAL A 108 -10.33 -6.32 -4.04
CA VAL A 108 -10.02 -7.36 -5.03
C VAL A 108 -10.77 -8.63 -4.70
N GLN A 109 -10.57 -9.14 -3.49
CA GLN A 109 -11.18 -10.40 -3.06
C GLN A 109 -11.36 -10.44 -1.53
N PRO A 110 -12.54 -10.85 -1.05
CA PRO A 110 -12.76 -11.20 0.35
C PRO A 110 -12.29 -12.61 0.66
N ASN A 111 -11.92 -12.86 1.93
CA ASN A 111 -11.76 -14.23 2.40
C ASN A 111 -13.13 -14.92 2.52
N LEU A 112 -13.43 -15.80 1.55
CA LEU A 112 -14.72 -16.50 1.47
C LEU A 112 -14.96 -17.48 2.62
N THR A 113 -13.90 -18.00 3.24
CA THR A 113 -14.02 -18.93 4.37
C THR A 113 -14.47 -18.24 5.67
N GLN A 114 -14.31 -16.92 5.72
CA GLN A 114 -14.75 -16.07 6.82
C GLN A 114 -16.14 -15.46 6.56
N GLN A 115 -16.76 -15.77 5.42
CA GLN A 115 -18.13 -15.32 5.15
C GLN A 115 -19.16 -16.19 5.90
N PRO A 116 -20.34 -15.63 6.23
CA PRO A 116 -21.37 -16.37 6.95
C PRO A 116 -21.81 -17.63 6.21
N GLY A 117 -22.00 -18.71 6.98
CA GLY A 117 -22.51 -20.00 6.48
C GLY A 117 -21.43 -20.91 5.89
N TYR A 118 -20.16 -20.48 5.84
CA TYR A 118 -19.08 -21.34 5.39
C TYR A 118 -18.93 -22.58 6.29
N SER A 119 -18.71 -23.74 5.67
CA SER A 119 -18.39 -25.01 6.31
C SER A 119 -17.25 -25.66 5.55
N ALA A 120 -16.26 -26.19 6.27
CA ALA A 120 -15.18 -26.97 5.65
C ALA A 120 -15.63 -28.41 5.27
N SER A 121 -16.85 -28.79 5.61
CA SER A 121 -17.40 -30.13 5.34
C SER A 121 -18.78 -30.07 4.69
N GLY A 122 -19.03 -31.03 3.79
CA GLY A 122 -20.28 -31.16 3.04
C GLY A 122 -20.32 -30.34 1.76
N THR A 123 -21.43 -30.44 1.04
CA THR A 123 -21.67 -29.64 -0.17
C THR A 123 -22.27 -28.29 0.21
N GLN A 124 -21.70 -27.23 -0.34
CA GLN A 124 -22.19 -25.87 -0.13
C GLN A 124 -22.33 -25.14 -1.47
N VAL A 125 -23.26 -24.19 -1.51
CA VAL A 125 -23.47 -23.30 -2.65
C VAL A 125 -23.23 -21.87 -2.20
N LEU A 126 -22.44 -21.12 -2.97
CA LEU A 126 -22.29 -19.68 -2.80
C LEU A 126 -23.41 -18.96 -3.54
N THR A 127 -24.17 -18.14 -2.83
CA THR A 127 -25.34 -17.43 -3.37
C THR A 127 -25.28 -15.94 -3.02
N ILE A 128 -26.07 -15.13 -3.73
CA ILE A 128 -26.34 -13.74 -3.36
C ILE A 128 -27.70 -13.70 -2.69
N GLN A 129 -27.73 -13.35 -1.40
CA GLN A 129 -28.96 -13.17 -0.63
C GLN A 129 -29.03 -11.72 -0.16
N ASN A 130 -30.12 -11.01 -0.50
CA ASN A 130 -30.29 -9.58 -0.18
C ASN A 130 -29.09 -8.72 -0.63
N GLY A 131 -28.53 -9.03 -1.81
CA GLY A 131 -27.37 -8.32 -2.36
C GLY A 131 -26.03 -8.66 -1.70
N ILE A 132 -25.96 -9.63 -0.79
CA ILE A 132 -24.76 -10.04 -0.07
C ILE A 132 -24.37 -11.48 -0.44
N LEU A 133 -23.07 -11.72 -0.66
CA LEU A 133 -22.53 -13.06 -0.84
C LEU A 133 -22.62 -13.89 0.44
N ARG A 134 -23.15 -15.11 0.34
CA ARG A 134 -23.35 -16.02 1.47
C ARG A 134 -23.26 -17.49 1.06
N TRP A 135 -22.67 -18.31 1.92
CA TRP A 135 -22.69 -19.77 1.80
C TRP A 135 -23.99 -20.36 2.35
N ILE A 136 -24.56 -21.30 1.60
CA ILE A 136 -25.72 -22.10 2.00
C ILE A 136 -25.33 -23.57 1.94
N GLY A 137 -25.48 -24.28 3.06
CA GLY A 137 -25.31 -25.73 3.08
C GLY A 137 -26.45 -26.42 2.35
N THR A 138 -26.15 -27.41 1.54
CA THR A 138 -27.18 -28.24 0.87
C THR A 138 -27.18 -29.62 1.51
N THR A 139 -28.30 -30.03 2.07
CA THR A 139 -28.54 -31.45 2.40
C THR A 139 -28.92 -32.18 1.12
N ALA A 140 -28.19 -33.25 0.77
CA ALA A 140 -28.64 -34.16 -0.27
C ALA A 140 -29.94 -34.81 0.21
N CYS A 141 -31.00 -34.67 -0.58
CA CYS A 141 -32.27 -35.37 -0.39
C CYS A 141 -32.26 -36.72 -1.09
#